data_AF-A0A351NG27-F1
#
_entry.id   AF-A0A351NG27-F1
#
_cell.length_a   1.000
_cell.length_b   1.000
_cell.length_c   1.000
_cell.angle_alpha   90.00
_cell.angle_beta   90.00
_cell.angle_gamma   90.00
#
_symmetry.space_group_name_H-M   'P 1'
#
loop_
_entity.id
_entity.type
_entity.pdbx_description
1 polymer ?
#
loop_
_entity_poly.entity_id
_entity_poly.type
_entity_poly.pdbx_seq_one_letter_code
_entity_poly.pdbx_strand_id
1 'polypeptide(L)'
;EYEDTPSHEGIGGALDPRLYQMLKDLRKSFAQKHKLPPYVIFQDVSLEQMATMYPVNMQELQNVQGVGAGKARRFGKDFCELIKKYCDENEIERPEELRVRTVAKKSMLKVSIIQSIDRQIALDDLAEAKGLDFDELLDEIDAIVYSGTKLNIDYFIEEVVDDDHVDEIYDYFMESDTDDLDTAMDELGDDYSEDEIRLVRIKFLSEQAN
;
A
#
# COMPACT_ATOMS: atom_id res chain seq x y z
N GLU A 1 25.18 -8.08 -33.03
CA GLU A 1 25.11 -8.87 -31.79
C GLU A 1 24.75 -7.90 -30.68
N TYR A 2 23.51 -7.94 -30.21
CA TYR A 2 23.05 -7.19 -29.05
C TYR A 2 22.78 -8.25 -27.98
N GLU A 3 23.57 -8.22 -26.92
CA GLU A 3 23.43 -9.09 -25.77
C GLU A 3 22.17 -8.68 -24.99
N ASP A 4 21.23 -9.62 -24.96
CA ASP A 4 19.99 -9.59 -24.20
C ASP A 4 20.33 -9.71 -22.71
N THR A 5 20.14 -8.62 -21.95
CA THR A 5 20.21 -8.64 -20.49
C THR A 5 18.98 -9.35 -19.93
N PRO A 6 19.13 -10.37 -19.07
CA PRO A 6 17.99 -11.16 -18.62
C PRO A 6 17.06 -10.32 -17.75
N SER A 7 15.79 -10.27 -18.16
CA SER A 7 14.66 -9.83 -17.35
C SER A 7 14.61 -10.62 -16.04
N HIS A 8 14.40 -9.92 -14.92
CA HIS A 8 14.21 -10.50 -13.60
C HIS A 8 13.00 -11.45 -13.58
N GLU A 9 13.22 -12.73 -13.86
CA GLU A 9 12.31 -13.80 -13.44
C GLU A 9 12.44 -13.94 -11.92
N GLY A 10 11.53 -13.26 -11.20
CA GLY A 10 11.29 -13.54 -9.80
C GLY A 10 10.93 -15.01 -9.67
N ILE A 11 11.56 -15.70 -8.73
CA ILE A 11 11.23 -17.08 -8.35
C ILE A 11 9.85 -17.03 -7.68
N GLY A 12 8.80 -16.98 -8.48
CA GLY A 12 7.41 -17.01 -8.05
C GLY A 12 6.93 -18.45 -8.09
N GLY A 13 6.49 -18.98 -6.94
CA GLY A 13 5.56 -20.10 -6.97
C GLY A 13 4.35 -19.72 -7.83
N ALA A 14 3.71 -20.71 -8.47
CA ALA A 14 2.44 -20.44 -9.12
C ALA A 14 1.42 -19.95 -8.07
N LEU A 15 0.68 -18.89 -8.40
CA LEU A 15 -0.39 -18.37 -7.53
C LEU A 15 -1.38 -19.48 -7.21
N ASP A 16 -1.69 -19.68 -5.91
CA ASP A 16 -2.72 -20.62 -5.47
C ASP A 16 -4.12 -20.00 -5.59
N PRO A 17 -4.96 -20.45 -6.55
CA PRO A 17 -6.24 -19.80 -6.81
C PRO A 17 -7.23 -20.01 -5.65
N ARG A 18 -7.12 -21.12 -4.93
CA ARG A 18 -8.04 -21.47 -3.85
C ARG A 18 -7.72 -20.64 -2.61
N LEU A 19 -6.44 -20.54 -2.24
CA LEU A 19 -6.02 -19.65 -1.15
C LEU A 19 -6.32 -18.18 -1.49
N TYR A 20 -6.05 -17.75 -2.72
CA TYR A 20 -6.36 -16.39 -3.16
C TYR A 20 -7.84 -16.04 -2.98
N GLN A 21 -8.75 -16.93 -3.38
CA GLN A 21 -10.18 -16.72 -3.16
C GLN A 21 -10.54 -16.64 -1.66
N MET A 22 -9.97 -17.52 -0.83
CA MET A 22 -10.19 -17.49 0.62
C MET A 22 -9.70 -16.18 1.25
N LEU A 23 -8.58 -15.65 0.78
CA LEU A 23 -8.03 -14.36 1.22
C LEU A 23 -8.93 -13.19 0.79
N LYS A 24 -9.51 -13.23 -0.42
CA LYS A 24 -10.50 -12.23 -0.88
C LYS A 24 -11.76 -12.24 -0.02
N ASP A 25 -12.25 -13.43 0.33
CA ASP A 25 -13.43 -13.57 1.19
C ASP A 25 -13.15 -13.04 2.61
N LEU A 26 -11.97 -13.33 3.16
CA LEU A 26 -11.54 -12.79 4.44
C LEU A 26 -11.43 -11.26 4.38
N ARG A 27 -10.78 -10.71 3.35
CA ARG A 27 -10.69 -9.26 3.13
C ARG A 27 -12.07 -8.60 3.09
N LYS A 28 -13.03 -9.20 2.35
CA LYS A 28 -14.40 -8.69 2.26
C LYS A 28 -15.10 -8.70 3.62
N SER A 29 -14.91 -9.74 4.43
CA SER A 29 -15.49 -9.79 5.77
C SER A 29 -14.94 -8.69 6.70
N PHE A 30 -13.65 -8.38 6.59
CA PHE A 30 -13.01 -7.27 7.30
C PHE A 30 -13.53 -5.91 6.83
N ALA A 31 -13.56 -5.71 5.51
CA ALA A 31 -14.10 -4.50 4.87
C ALA A 31 -15.51 -4.18 5.40
N GLN A 32 -16.41 -5.18 5.39
CA GLN A 32 -17.77 -5.04 5.92
C GLN A 32 -17.81 -4.75 7.43
N LYS A 33 -16.99 -5.46 8.22
CA LYS A 33 -16.93 -5.27 9.69
C LYS A 33 -16.45 -3.87 10.06
N HIS A 34 -15.48 -3.35 9.32
CA HIS A 34 -14.87 -2.05 9.57
C HIS A 34 -15.54 -0.90 8.81
N LYS A 35 -16.49 -1.20 7.91
CA LYS A 35 -17.10 -0.25 6.98
C LYS A 35 -16.06 0.50 6.16
N LEU A 36 -15.08 -0.24 5.64
CA LEU A 36 -14.01 0.29 4.80
C LEU A 36 -14.07 -0.38 3.43
N PRO A 37 -13.65 0.31 2.36
CA PRO A 37 -13.41 -0.33 1.07
C PRO A 37 -12.44 -1.52 1.20
N PRO A 38 -12.61 -2.61 0.43
CA PRO A 38 -11.75 -3.79 0.56
C PRO A 38 -10.26 -3.51 0.33
N TYR A 39 -9.91 -2.64 -0.63
CA TYR A 39 -8.51 -2.36 -0.98
C TYR A 39 -7.71 -1.72 0.19
N VAL A 40 -8.40 -1.03 1.10
CA VAL A 40 -7.82 -0.46 2.32
C VAL A 40 -7.23 -1.55 3.21
N ILE A 41 -7.87 -2.72 3.30
CA ILE A 41 -7.43 -3.83 4.16
C ILE A 41 -6.15 -4.47 3.61
N PHE A 42 -6.16 -4.84 2.31
CA PHE A 42 -5.02 -5.32 1.53
C PHE A 42 -5.34 -5.17 0.04
N GLN A 43 -4.38 -4.69 -0.75
CA GLN A 43 -4.54 -4.63 -2.21
C GLN A 43 -4.45 -6.02 -2.83
N ASP A 44 -4.95 -6.16 -4.06
CA ASP A 44 -4.95 -7.45 -4.78
C ASP A 44 -3.53 -8.01 -4.91
N VAL A 45 -2.53 -7.16 -5.23
CA VAL A 45 -1.11 -7.54 -5.30
C VAL A 45 -0.59 -8.19 -4.01
N SER A 46 -1.03 -7.71 -2.84
CA SER A 46 -0.66 -8.29 -1.55
C SER A 46 -1.30 -9.66 -1.35
N LEU A 47 -2.57 -9.83 -1.74
CA LEU A 47 -3.27 -11.11 -1.62
C LEU A 47 -2.71 -12.16 -2.58
N GLU A 48 -2.37 -11.77 -3.80
CA GLU A 48 -1.72 -12.63 -4.80
C GLU A 48 -0.37 -13.13 -4.30
N GLN A 49 0.43 -12.24 -3.74
CA GLN A 49 1.72 -12.61 -3.18
C GLN A 49 1.58 -13.45 -1.90
N MET A 50 0.59 -13.20 -1.04
CA MET A 50 0.27 -14.09 0.08
C MET A 50 -0.10 -15.50 -0.39
N ALA A 51 -0.90 -15.60 -1.46
CA ALA A 51 -1.29 -16.88 -2.07
C ALA A 51 -0.13 -17.60 -2.78
N THR A 52 0.97 -16.89 -3.04
CA THR A 52 2.17 -17.44 -3.67
C THR A 52 3.22 -17.85 -2.63
N MET A 53 3.39 -17.05 -1.57
CA MET A 53 4.46 -17.19 -0.59
C MET A 53 4.04 -17.91 0.69
N TYR A 54 2.73 -18.06 0.93
CA TYR A 54 2.17 -18.68 2.13
C TYR A 54 2.76 -18.17 3.46
N PRO A 55 2.70 -16.85 3.75
CA PRO A 55 3.17 -16.31 5.01
C PRO A 55 2.25 -16.75 6.18
N VAL A 56 2.81 -17.42 7.18
CA VAL A 56 2.04 -17.97 8.33
C VAL A 56 2.27 -17.22 9.63
N ASN A 57 3.11 -16.18 9.60
CA ASN A 57 3.38 -15.34 10.75
C ASN A 57 3.63 -13.89 10.34
N MET A 58 3.57 -12.99 11.34
CA MET A 58 3.70 -11.55 11.14
C MET A 58 5.01 -11.13 10.47
N GLN A 59 6.11 -11.82 10.76
CA GLN A 59 7.42 -11.49 10.21
C GLN A 59 7.48 -11.80 8.72
N GLU A 60 6.92 -12.94 8.31
CA GLU A 60 6.80 -13.31 6.90
C GLU A 60 5.81 -12.41 6.17
N LEU A 61 4.68 -12.09 6.80
CA LEU A 61 3.65 -11.23 6.23
C LEU A 61 4.19 -9.82 5.92
N GLN A 62 5.08 -9.29 6.76
CA GLN A 62 5.72 -7.99 6.51
C GLN A 62 6.70 -7.98 5.31
N ASN A 63 7.05 -9.15 4.76
CA ASN A 63 7.83 -9.23 3.52
C ASN A 63 6.93 -9.24 2.28
N VAL A 64 5.61 -9.27 2.43
CA VAL A 64 4.66 -9.13 1.33
C VAL A 64 4.61 -7.65 0.92
N GLN A 65 4.70 -7.41 -0.37
CA GLN A 65 4.54 -6.10 -1.00
C GLN A 65 3.20 -5.49 -0.59
N GLY A 66 3.24 -4.23 -0.15
CA GLY A 66 2.06 -3.52 0.33
C GLY A 66 1.65 -3.86 1.77
N VAL A 67 2.46 -4.63 2.52
CA VAL A 67 2.15 -5.05 3.89
C VAL A 67 3.22 -4.58 4.88
N GLY A 68 3.07 -3.36 5.36
CA GLY A 68 3.94 -2.80 6.40
C GLY A 68 3.61 -3.21 7.81
N ALA A 69 4.41 -2.71 8.74
CA ALA A 69 4.20 -2.93 10.16
C ALA A 69 2.85 -2.41 10.68
N GLY A 70 2.34 -1.28 10.15
CA GLY A 70 1.03 -0.73 10.51
C GLY A 70 -0.10 -1.65 10.06
N LYS A 71 -0.21 -1.85 8.75
CA LYS A 71 -1.21 -2.72 8.10
C LYS A 71 -1.18 -4.16 8.63
N ALA A 72 0.01 -4.74 8.79
CA ALA A 72 0.19 -6.07 9.37
C ALA A 72 -0.34 -6.12 10.81
N ARG A 73 -0.02 -5.15 11.66
CA ARG A 73 -0.53 -5.08 13.04
C ARG A 73 -2.06 -4.97 13.08
N ARG A 74 -2.64 -4.22 12.15
CA ARG A 74 -4.08 -3.91 12.10
C ARG A 74 -4.91 -5.07 11.56
N PHE A 75 -4.46 -5.76 10.52
CA PHE A 75 -5.25 -6.78 9.81
C PHE A 75 -4.57 -8.16 9.69
N GLY A 76 -3.25 -8.25 9.88
CA GLY A 76 -2.46 -9.40 9.43
C GLY A 76 -2.64 -10.69 10.23
N LYS A 77 -3.13 -10.63 11.47
CA LYS A 77 -3.23 -11.81 12.35
C LYS A 77 -4.14 -12.89 11.75
N ASP A 78 -5.37 -12.53 11.40
CA ASP A 78 -6.36 -13.48 10.87
C ASP A 78 -5.96 -14.02 9.49
N PHE A 79 -5.24 -13.22 8.69
CA PHE A 79 -4.66 -13.66 7.42
C PHE A 79 -3.59 -14.72 7.64
N CYS A 80 -2.66 -14.51 8.57
CA CYS A 80 -1.65 -15.50 8.94
C CYS A 80 -2.29 -16.80 9.45
N GLU A 81 -3.33 -16.70 10.29
CA GLU A 81 -4.04 -17.87 10.81
C GLU A 81 -4.76 -18.65 9.71
N LEU A 82 -5.40 -17.95 8.76
CA LEU A 82 -6.05 -18.56 7.60
C LEU A 82 -5.05 -19.30 6.72
N ILE A 83 -3.93 -18.65 6.38
CA ILE A 83 -2.88 -19.23 5.53
C ILE A 83 -2.25 -20.44 6.21
N LYS A 84 -1.94 -20.32 7.52
CA LYS A 84 -1.39 -21.42 8.31
C LYS A 84 -2.31 -22.63 8.29
N LYS A 85 -3.60 -22.42 8.59
CA LYS A 85 -4.60 -23.49 8.56
C LYS A 85 -4.70 -24.13 7.18
N TYR A 86 -4.69 -23.32 6.12
CA TYR A 86 -4.73 -23.81 4.75
C TYR A 86 -3.52 -24.68 4.41
N CYS A 87 -2.31 -24.27 4.78
CA CYS A 87 -1.10 -25.08 4.59
C CYS A 87 -1.16 -26.39 5.37
N ASP A 88 -1.59 -26.35 6.63
CA ASP A 88 -1.72 -27.54 7.48
C ASP A 88 -2.75 -28.54 6.91
N GLU A 89 -3.89 -28.06 6.40
CA GLU A 89 -4.97 -28.90 5.86
C GLU A 89 -4.67 -29.50 4.48
N ASN A 90 -3.81 -28.86 3.68
CA ASN A 90 -3.48 -29.30 2.32
C ASN A 90 -2.04 -29.84 2.21
N GLU A 91 -1.36 -30.04 3.35
CA GLU A 91 0.02 -30.56 3.45
C GLU A 91 1.00 -29.79 2.55
N ILE A 92 0.87 -28.46 2.50
CA ILE A 92 1.69 -27.61 1.65
C ILE A 92 3.09 -27.47 2.23
N GLU A 93 4.08 -27.97 1.49
CA GLU A 93 5.48 -27.72 1.79
C GLU A 93 5.81 -26.25 1.51
N ARG A 94 6.15 -25.52 2.58
CA ARG A 94 6.52 -24.11 2.49
C ARG A 94 8.03 -24.00 2.28
N PRO A 95 8.50 -23.19 1.32
CA PRO A 95 9.93 -22.94 1.18
C PRO A 95 10.48 -22.28 2.45
N GLU A 96 11.42 -22.96 3.14
CA GLU A 96 12.16 -22.35 4.25
C GLU A 96 13.09 -21.25 3.72
N GLU A 97 12.89 -20.04 4.22
CA GLU A 97 13.70 -18.82 4.08
C GLU A 97 14.52 -18.64 2.78
N LEU A 98 14.00 -17.79 1.87
CA LEU A 98 14.85 -16.97 1.00
C LEU A 98 14.61 -15.49 1.32
N ARG A 99 15.36 -15.03 2.33
CA ARG A 99 15.50 -13.62 2.70
C ARG A 99 16.20 -12.89 1.55
N VAL A 100 15.51 -11.92 0.94
CA VAL A 100 16.18 -10.88 0.17
C VAL A 100 15.76 -9.51 0.69
N ARG A 101 16.71 -8.88 1.38
CA ARG A 101 16.72 -7.44 1.65
C ARG A 101 17.05 -6.71 0.35
N THR A 102 16.04 -6.44 -0.46
CA THR A 102 16.05 -5.34 -1.44
C THR A 102 15.47 -4.14 -0.68
N VAL A 103 16.06 -2.95 -0.50
CA VAL A 103 17.06 -2.16 -1.23
C VAL A 103 17.61 -1.10 -0.24
N ALA A 104 18.89 -1.15 0.14
CA ALA A 104 19.42 -0.25 1.17
C ALA A 104 19.38 1.25 0.79
N LYS A 105 19.45 1.62 -0.50
CA LYS A 105 19.42 3.02 -0.95
C LYS A 105 18.01 3.61 -1.07
N LYS A 106 17.05 2.89 -1.68
CA LYS A 106 15.64 3.34 -1.69
C LYS A 106 15.07 3.43 -0.27
N SER A 107 15.54 2.57 0.64
CA SER A 107 15.20 2.66 2.05
C SER A 107 15.68 3.98 2.71
N MET A 108 16.82 4.55 2.30
CA MET A 108 17.32 5.80 2.89
C MET A 108 16.54 7.04 2.43
N LEU A 109 16.14 7.11 1.15
CA LEU A 109 15.30 8.20 0.65
C LEU A 109 13.95 8.21 1.38
N LYS A 110 13.27 7.07 1.43
CA LYS A 110 11.99 6.90 2.14
C LYS A 110 12.08 7.28 3.62
N VAL A 111 13.11 6.79 4.32
CA VAL A 111 13.34 7.16 5.72
C VAL A 111 13.52 8.68 5.86
N SER A 112 14.23 9.32 4.93
CA SER A 112 14.43 10.77 4.98
C SER A 112 13.15 11.57 4.67
N ILE A 113 12.28 11.06 3.78
CA ILE A 113 10.96 11.65 3.51
C ILE A 113 10.08 11.54 4.76
N ILE A 114 9.97 10.34 5.36
CA ILE A 114 9.21 10.10 6.60
C ILE A 114 9.67 11.08 7.70
N GLN A 115 10.97 11.20 7.93
CA GLN A 115 11.51 12.10 8.95
C GLN A 115 11.26 13.58 8.67
N SER A 116 11.15 13.99 7.40
CA SER A 116 10.82 15.36 7.04
C SER A 116 9.34 15.65 7.24
N ILE A 117 8.47 14.70 6.89
CA ILE A 117 7.03 14.77 7.15
C ILE A 117 6.76 14.81 8.66
N ASP A 118 7.45 13.99 9.47
CA ASP A 118 7.34 14.01 10.94
C ASP A 118 7.75 15.36 11.55
N ARG A 119 8.60 16.13 10.84
CA ARG A 119 9.01 17.49 11.21
C ARG A 119 8.13 18.58 10.59
N GLN A 120 7.07 18.18 9.87
CA GLN A 120 6.14 19.07 9.19
C GLN A 120 6.83 20.04 8.21
N ILE A 121 7.83 19.53 7.47
CA ILE A 121 8.43 20.28 6.37
C ILE A 121 7.46 20.25 5.20
N ALA A 122 7.13 21.41 4.62
CA ALA A 122 6.25 21.52 3.46
C ALA A 122 6.71 20.61 2.31
N LEU A 123 5.77 20.01 1.59
CA LEU A 123 6.10 18.93 0.64
C LEU A 123 6.83 19.46 -0.61
N ASP A 124 6.52 20.67 -1.04
CA ASP A 124 7.23 21.40 -2.10
C ASP A 124 8.70 21.68 -1.71
N ASP A 125 8.95 22.20 -0.50
CA ASP A 125 10.30 22.39 0.04
C ASP A 125 11.05 21.05 0.15
N LEU A 126 10.34 19.98 0.53
CA LEU A 126 10.91 18.64 0.61
C LEU A 126 11.31 18.11 -0.78
N ALA A 127 10.48 18.30 -1.80
CA ALA A 127 10.79 17.91 -3.17
C ALA A 127 12.06 18.63 -3.65
N GLU A 128 12.12 19.97 -3.49
CA GLU A 128 13.29 20.77 -3.86
C GLU A 128 14.55 20.30 -3.12
N ALA A 129 14.47 20.09 -1.80
CA ALA A 129 15.60 19.63 -0.99
C ALA A 129 16.11 18.23 -1.37
N LYS A 130 15.28 17.40 -2.01
CA LYS A 130 15.67 16.08 -2.54
C LYS A 130 16.04 16.11 -4.02
N GLY A 131 15.86 17.23 -4.70
CA GLY A 131 16.07 17.36 -6.13
C GLY A 131 15.10 16.50 -6.93
N LEU A 132 13.86 16.39 -6.44
CA LEU A 132 12.74 15.72 -7.09
C LEU A 132 11.76 16.78 -7.61
N ASP A 133 11.04 16.46 -8.67
CA ASP A 133 9.79 17.18 -8.92
C ASP A 133 8.69 16.75 -7.92
N PHE A 134 7.57 17.47 -7.93
CA PHE A 134 6.49 17.23 -6.96
C PHE A 134 5.82 15.87 -7.19
N ASP A 135 5.62 15.48 -8.45
CA ASP A 135 5.03 14.18 -8.83
C ASP A 135 5.91 13.01 -8.36
N GLU A 136 7.23 13.09 -8.55
CA GLU A 136 8.22 12.13 -8.07
C GLU A 136 8.21 12.02 -6.54
N LEU A 137 8.02 13.15 -5.83
CA LEU A 137 7.87 13.11 -4.37
C LEU A 137 6.56 12.41 -3.97
N LEU A 138 5.44 12.76 -4.61
CA LEU A 138 4.15 12.13 -4.34
C LEU A 138 4.19 10.62 -4.63
N ASP A 139 4.89 10.18 -5.68
CA ASP A 139 5.11 8.76 -5.98
C ASP A 139 5.86 8.03 -4.86
N GLU A 140 6.89 8.67 -4.29
CA GLU A 140 7.61 8.10 -3.15
C GLU A 140 6.75 8.08 -1.88
N ILE A 141 5.91 9.09 -1.65
CA ILE A 141 4.95 9.14 -0.53
C ILE A 141 3.88 8.06 -0.68
N ASP A 142 3.28 7.90 -1.87
CA ASP A 142 2.36 6.81 -2.21
C ASP A 142 3.00 5.46 -1.89
N ALA A 143 4.25 5.25 -2.35
CA ALA A 143 4.98 4.02 -2.11
C ALA A 143 5.34 3.82 -0.62
N ILE A 144 5.38 4.86 0.21
CA ILE A 144 5.53 4.76 1.67
C ILE A 144 4.20 4.39 2.32
N VAL A 145 3.10 5.04 1.96
CA VAL A 145 1.77 4.74 2.50
C VAL A 145 1.31 3.34 2.11
N TYR A 146 1.49 2.93 0.86
CA TYR A 146 1.21 1.55 0.44
C TYR A 146 2.05 0.52 1.15
N SER A 147 3.29 0.88 1.49
CA SER A 147 4.12 0.00 2.30
C SER A 147 3.62 -0.16 3.73
N GLY A 148 2.49 0.41 4.11
CA GLY A 148 1.88 0.26 5.43
C GLY A 148 2.40 1.22 6.49
N THR A 149 3.09 2.29 6.07
CA THR A 149 3.62 3.32 6.97
C THR A 149 2.59 4.42 7.13
N LYS A 150 2.23 4.72 8.39
CA LYS A 150 1.33 5.82 8.70
C LYS A 150 2.11 7.14 8.60
N LEU A 151 1.62 8.05 7.77
CA LEU A 151 2.07 9.42 7.61
C LEU A 151 0.96 10.39 8.01
N ASN A 152 1.33 11.59 8.47
CA ASN A 152 0.39 12.68 8.63
C ASN A 152 0.89 13.85 7.77
N ILE A 153 0.10 14.23 6.77
CA ILE A 153 0.37 15.37 5.89
C ILE A 153 -0.72 16.44 6.01
N ASP A 154 -1.52 16.41 7.08
CA ASP A 154 -2.65 17.31 7.30
C ASP A 154 -2.17 18.76 7.29
N TYR A 155 -1.01 19.03 7.89
CA TYR A 155 -0.40 20.36 7.94
C TYR A 155 -0.15 20.98 6.55
N PHE A 156 0.07 20.16 5.53
CA PHE A 156 0.27 20.63 4.17
C PHE A 156 -1.05 20.72 3.42
N ILE A 157 -1.94 19.74 3.60
CA ILE A 157 -3.28 19.72 2.99
C ILE A 157 -4.08 20.95 3.41
N GLU A 158 -4.11 21.27 4.71
CA GLU A 158 -4.80 22.43 5.29
C GLU A 158 -4.29 23.78 4.72
N GLU A 159 -3.09 23.81 4.14
CA GLU A 159 -2.51 25.01 3.53
C GLU A 159 -2.80 25.14 2.02
N VAL A 160 -3.01 24.02 1.31
CA VAL A 160 -3.02 23.99 -0.17
C VAL A 160 -4.32 23.47 -0.78
N VAL A 161 -5.18 22.80 -0.03
CA VAL A 161 -6.45 22.24 -0.49
C VAL A 161 -7.60 22.89 0.27
N ASP A 162 -8.70 23.19 -0.42
CA ASP A 162 -9.91 23.70 0.23
C ASP A 162 -10.56 22.63 1.10
N ASP A 163 -11.06 22.99 2.29
CA ASP A 163 -11.66 22.04 3.23
C ASP A 163 -12.86 21.28 2.61
N ASP A 164 -13.67 21.93 1.76
CA ASP A 164 -14.79 21.29 1.09
C ASP A 164 -14.27 20.25 0.07
N HIS A 165 -13.17 20.56 -0.64
CA HIS A 165 -12.53 19.60 -1.55
C HIS A 165 -11.97 18.40 -0.82
N VAL A 166 -11.36 18.60 0.36
CA VAL A 166 -10.85 17.50 1.18
C VAL A 166 -11.97 16.55 1.55
N ASP A 167 -13.09 17.08 2.04
CA ASP A 167 -14.24 16.27 2.46
C ASP A 167 -14.84 15.47 1.28
N GLU A 168 -15.06 16.12 0.13
CA GLU A 168 -15.64 15.47 -1.06
C GLU A 168 -14.74 14.35 -1.62
N ILE A 169 -13.43 14.62 -1.77
CA ILE A 169 -12.48 13.61 -2.26
C ILE A 169 -12.33 12.47 -1.24
N TYR A 170 -12.35 12.76 0.06
CA TYR A 170 -12.24 11.74 1.10
C TYR A 170 -13.46 10.81 1.10
N ASP A 171 -14.66 11.39 1.00
CA ASP A 171 -15.91 10.63 0.91
C ASP A 171 -15.95 9.78 -0.37
N TYR A 172 -15.45 10.31 -1.50
CA TYR A 172 -15.29 9.51 -2.73
C TYR A 172 -14.46 8.25 -2.49
N PHE A 173 -13.27 8.36 -1.88
CA PHE A 173 -12.46 7.17 -1.61
C PHE A 173 -13.10 6.22 -0.60
N MET A 174 -13.86 6.75 0.36
CA MET A 174 -14.59 5.94 1.34
C MET A 174 -15.71 5.10 0.71
N GLU A 175 -16.32 5.58 -0.37
CA GLU A 175 -17.42 4.90 -1.07
C GLU A 175 -16.97 4.12 -2.31
N SER A 176 -15.82 4.45 -2.88
CA SER A 176 -15.27 3.82 -4.08
C SER A 176 -14.84 2.36 -3.85
N ASP A 177 -14.95 1.56 -4.90
CA ASP A 177 -14.44 0.18 -4.94
C ASP A 177 -12.93 0.10 -5.22
N THR A 178 -12.29 1.21 -5.61
CA THR A 178 -10.87 1.28 -6.00
C THR A 178 -10.20 2.56 -5.48
N ASP A 179 -8.90 2.49 -5.19
CA ASP A 179 -8.05 3.65 -4.96
C ASP A 179 -7.35 4.13 -6.23
N ASP A 180 -7.64 3.57 -7.41
CA ASP A 180 -6.99 3.95 -8.67
C ASP A 180 -7.11 5.46 -8.98
N LEU A 181 -5.99 6.09 -9.30
CA LEU A 181 -5.92 7.55 -9.48
C LEU A 181 -6.63 8.00 -10.77
N ASP A 182 -6.40 7.29 -11.89
CA ASP A 182 -7.03 7.60 -13.16
C ASP A 182 -8.56 7.49 -13.05
N THR A 183 -9.04 6.44 -12.38
CA THR A 183 -10.47 6.27 -12.09
C THR A 183 -11.02 7.41 -11.21
N ALA A 184 -10.26 7.85 -10.20
CA ALA A 184 -10.67 8.97 -9.36
C ALA A 184 -10.76 10.28 -10.14
N MET A 185 -9.79 10.57 -11.01
CA MET A 185 -9.82 11.75 -11.88
C MET A 185 -11.02 11.72 -12.85
N ASP A 186 -11.31 10.56 -13.46
CA ASP A 186 -12.44 10.41 -14.38
C ASP A 186 -13.80 10.63 -13.69
N GLU A 187 -13.96 10.19 -12.44
CA GLU A 187 -15.22 10.28 -11.69
C GLU A 187 -15.41 11.64 -11.00
N LEU A 188 -14.34 12.22 -10.45
CA LEU A 188 -14.37 13.53 -9.78
C LEU A 188 -14.35 14.69 -10.78
N GLY A 189 -13.83 14.45 -12.00
CA GLY A 189 -13.83 15.41 -13.10
C GLY A 189 -12.86 16.59 -12.90
N ASP A 190 -13.05 17.62 -13.73
CA ASP A 190 -12.15 18.79 -13.81
C ASP A 190 -12.27 19.77 -12.62
N ASP A 191 -13.13 19.48 -11.63
CA ASP A 191 -13.33 20.33 -10.44
C ASP A 191 -12.15 20.22 -9.46
N TYR A 192 -11.31 19.18 -9.60
CA TYR A 192 -10.18 18.88 -8.73
C TYR A 192 -8.90 18.67 -9.54
N SER A 193 -7.79 19.18 -9.03
CA SER A 193 -6.46 18.86 -9.59
C SER A 193 -6.01 17.46 -9.19
N GLU A 194 -5.13 16.87 -10.00
CA GLU A 194 -4.50 15.58 -9.70
C GLU A 194 -3.79 15.62 -8.33
N ASP A 195 -3.07 16.71 -8.03
CA ASP A 195 -2.38 16.90 -6.75
C ASP A 195 -3.33 16.86 -5.55
N GLU A 196 -4.48 17.54 -5.63
CA GLU A 196 -5.50 17.52 -4.57
C GLU A 196 -6.02 16.09 -4.33
N ILE A 197 -6.36 15.38 -5.42
CA ILE A 197 -6.84 14.00 -5.35
C ILE A 197 -5.79 13.10 -4.71
N ARG A 198 -4.52 13.21 -5.14
CA ARG A 198 -3.40 12.42 -4.61
C ARG A 198 -3.14 12.71 -3.14
N LEU A 199 -3.12 13.98 -2.73
CA LEU A 199 -2.88 14.37 -1.34
C LEU A 199 -3.97 13.83 -0.41
N VAL A 200 -5.24 13.98 -0.78
CA VAL A 200 -6.37 13.47 0.03
C VAL A 200 -6.40 11.95 0.03
N ARG A 201 -6.06 11.29 -1.08
CA ARG A 201 -5.89 9.83 -1.14
C ARG A 201 -4.79 9.33 -0.21
N ILE A 202 -3.64 9.99 -0.18
CA ILE A 202 -2.52 9.68 0.73
C ILE A 202 -3.00 9.79 2.19
N LYS A 203 -3.71 10.88 2.54
CA LYS A 203 -4.34 11.05 3.86
C LYS A 203 -5.30 9.90 4.17
N PHE A 204 -6.25 9.63 3.29
CA PHE A 204 -7.25 8.56 3.44
C PHE A 204 -6.61 7.20 3.70
N LEU A 205 -5.69 6.77 2.84
CA LEU A 205 -5.01 5.48 2.98
C LEU A 205 -4.17 5.40 4.26
N SER A 206 -3.48 6.49 4.62
CA SER A 206 -2.68 6.54 5.85
C SER A 206 -3.54 6.40 7.11
N GLU A 207 -4.72 6.99 7.13
CA GLU A 207 -5.65 6.90 8.27
C GLU A 207 -6.37 5.55 8.34
N GLN A 208 -6.83 5.05 7.19
CA GLN A 208 -7.73 3.91 7.13
C GLN A 208 -7.01 2.56 6.97
N ALA A 209 -5.83 2.53 6.34
CA ALA A 209 -5.08 1.28 6.13
C ALA A 209 -4.01 1.02 7.21
N ASN A 210 -3.37 2.08 7.72
CA ASN A 210 -2.09 1.98 8.43
C ASN A 210 -2.18 2.12 9.96
#